data_AF-K1S3U2-F1
#
_entry.id   AF-K1S3U2-F1
#
_cell.length_a   1.000
_cell.length_b   1.000
_cell.length_c   1.000
_cell.angle_alpha   90.00
_cell.angle_beta   90.00
_cell.angle_gamma   90.00
#
_symmetry.space_group_name_H-M   'P 1'
#
loop_
_entity.id
_entity.type
_entity.pdbx_description
1 polymer ?
#
loop_
_entity_poly.entity_id
_entity_poly.type
_entity_poly.pdbx_seq_one_letter_code
_entity_poly.pdbx_strand_id
1 'polypeptide(L)'
;MKATLRYTLMGLTFAGLTFLSTSCRKDLCYDHDEHGLSVKVNLSSDWEQEWERTYAYDWEKLWEEDWKYDYEDLCPAPADGIRVQVYTSDGQRIESNLPDEGGRIAMPEGTHELLFYNNDTEYIVFDGVAASESATATTRGVTRSSFHELHAGELP
;
A
#
# COMPACT_ATOMS: atom_id res chain seq x y z
N MET A 1 42.43 21.46 -38.75
CA MET A 1 41.56 22.36 -37.95
C MET A 1 40.15 22.54 -38.54
N LYS A 2 39.97 22.91 -39.82
CA LYS A 2 38.62 23.12 -40.39
C LYS A 2 37.71 21.87 -40.46
N ALA A 3 38.28 20.69 -40.74
CA ALA A 3 37.51 19.44 -40.81
C ALA A 3 37.06 18.97 -39.41
N THR A 4 37.96 19.01 -38.43
CA THR A 4 37.69 18.63 -37.04
C THR A 4 36.55 19.46 -36.44
N LEU A 5 36.54 20.78 -36.70
CA LEU A 5 35.47 21.69 -36.27
C LEU A 5 34.10 21.33 -36.88
N ARG A 6 34.07 20.91 -38.15
CA ARG A 6 32.85 20.50 -38.85
C ARG A 6 32.29 19.19 -38.30
N TYR A 7 33.14 18.22 -38.00
CA TYR A 7 32.71 16.95 -37.40
C TYR A 7 32.21 17.14 -35.96
N THR A 8 32.84 18.01 -35.16
CA THR A 8 32.32 18.35 -33.83
C THR A 8 30.98 19.09 -33.89
N LEU A 9 30.80 20.01 -34.84
CA LEU A 9 29.53 20.73 -35.01
C LEU A 9 28.41 19.80 -35.50
N MET A 10 28.74 18.88 -36.41
CA MET A 10 27.81 17.85 -36.91
C MET A 10 27.46 16.83 -35.82
N GLY A 11 28.43 16.45 -34.97
CA GLY A 11 28.17 15.60 -33.80
C GLY A 11 27.28 16.28 -32.75
N LEU A 12 27.51 17.55 -32.44
CA LEU A 12 26.69 18.34 -31.51
C LEU A 12 25.26 18.55 -32.02
N THR A 13 25.09 18.79 -33.32
CA THR A 13 23.75 18.93 -33.93
C THR A 13 23.01 17.60 -33.96
N PHE A 14 23.69 16.48 -34.23
CA PHE A 14 23.09 15.16 -34.16
C PHE A 14 22.69 14.80 -32.73
N ALA A 15 23.57 15.06 -31.75
CA ALA A 15 23.29 14.88 -30.32
C ALA A 15 22.10 15.74 -29.86
N GLY A 16 22.04 17.00 -30.32
CA GLY A 16 20.93 17.92 -30.03
C GLY A 16 19.60 17.44 -30.64
N LEU A 17 19.61 16.95 -31.89
CA LEU A 17 18.42 16.37 -32.52
C LEU A 17 17.96 15.10 -31.79
N THR A 18 18.88 14.24 -31.38
CA THR A 18 18.53 13.03 -30.62
C THR A 18 17.94 13.37 -29.26
N PHE A 19 18.46 14.40 -28.59
CA PHE A 19 17.96 14.85 -27.28
C PHE A 19 16.54 15.44 -27.41
N LEU A 20 16.27 16.18 -28.48
CA LEU A 20 14.93 16.70 -28.77
C LEU A 20 13.93 15.60 -29.15
N SER A 21 14.38 14.49 -29.76
CA SER A 21 13.52 13.35 -30.09
C SER A 21 13.27 12.39 -28.92
N THR A 22 14.12 12.39 -27.89
CA THR A 22 13.95 11.54 -26.69
C THR A 22 13.44 12.31 -25.47
N SER A 23 13.47 13.64 -25.46
CA SER A 23 12.88 14.44 -24.39
C SER A 23 11.35 14.47 -24.56
N CYS A 24 10.65 13.52 -23.94
CA CYS A 24 9.21 13.64 -23.79
C CYS A 24 8.90 14.88 -22.92
N ARG A 25 8.06 15.78 -23.43
CA ARG A 25 7.49 16.89 -22.65
C ARG A 25 6.24 16.40 -21.94
N LYS A 26 6.20 16.57 -20.62
CA LYS A 26 5.08 16.21 -19.76
C LYS A 26 3.72 16.66 -20.30
N ASP A 27 3.64 17.88 -20.85
CA ASP A 27 2.39 18.46 -21.34
C ASP A 27 1.90 17.94 -22.70
N LEU A 28 2.67 17.09 -23.39
CA LEU A 28 2.31 16.56 -24.72
C LEU A 28 2.25 15.02 -24.79
N CYS A 29 2.79 14.32 -23.80
CA CYS A 29 2.78 12.85 -23.78
C CYS A 29 1.66 12.35 -22.88
N TYR A 30 0.69 11.63 -23.45
CA TYR A 30 -0.47 11.09 -22.73
C TYR A 30 -0.09 10.07 -21.65
N ASP A 31 1.02 9.36 -21.83
CA ASP A 31 1.58 8.35 -20.93
C ASP A 31 2.90 8.81 -20.31
N HIS A 32 3.13 10.13 -20.17
CA HIS A 32 4.39 10.67 -19.63
C HIS A 32 4.81 10.03 -18.32
N ASP A 33 3.86 9.74 -17.43
CA ASP A 33 4.18 9.11 -16.15
C ASP A 33 4.70 7.67 -16.33
N GLU A 34 4.39 6.96 -17.43
CA GLU A 34 4.90 5.61 -17.73
C GLU A 34 6.30 5.58 -18.32
N HIS A 35 6.74 6.59 -19.06
CA HIS A 35 8.05 6.58 -19.73
C HIS A 35 8.96 7.78 -19.36
N GLY A 36 8.46 8.73 -18.58
CA GLY A 36 9.24 9.84 -18.05
C GLY A 36 10.37 9.33 -17.14
N LEU A 37 11.45 10.10 -17.09
CA LEU A 37 12.59 9.89 -16.18
C LEU A 37 12.27 10.30 -14.73
N SER A 38 11.02 10.16 -14.30
CA SER A 38 10.59 10.44 -12.94
C SER A 38 10.80 9.22 -12.03
N VAL A 39 10.93 9.48 -10.73
CA VAL A 39 10.99 8.43 -9.71
C VAL A 39 9.69 7.63 -9.73
N LYS A 40 9.80 6.30 -9.72
CA LYS A 40 8.67 5.38 -9.66
C LYS A 40 8.84 4.49 -8.45
N VAL A 41 7.80 4.38 -7.64
CA VAL A 41 7.78 3.49 -6.48
C VAL A 41 6.84 2.33 -6.78
N ASN A 42 7.35 1.12 -6.59
CA ASN A 42 6.59 -0.11 -6.68
C ASN A 42 6.55 -0.74 -5.29
N LEU A 43 5.35 -0.88 -4.75
CA LEU A 43 5.11 -1.59 -3.50
C LEU A 43 5.03 -3.08 -3.79
N SER A 44 5.68 -3.88 -2.95
CA SER A 44 5.49 -5.32 -2.90
C SER A 44 5.12 -5.67 -1.47
N SER A 45 4.07 -6.45 -1.28
CA SER A 45 3.60 -6.92 0.02
C SER A 45 3.82 -8.41 0.18
N ASP A 46 3.96 -8.81 1.43
CA ASP A 46 3.94 -10.20 1.89
C ASP A 46 3.10 -10.24 3.17
N TRP A 47 2.32 -11.31 3.36
CA TRP A 47 1.30 -11.39 4.40
C TRP A 47 1.66 -12.45 5.45
N GLU A 48 1.71 -12.01 6.71
CA GLU A 48 1.82 -12.91 7.86
C GLU A 48 0.43 -13.54 8.10
N GLN A 49 0.21 -14.70 7.49
CA GLN A 49 -1.05 -15.47 7.57
C GLN A 49 -1.07 -16.38 8.80
N GLU A 50 -0.58 -15.86 9.94
CA GLU A 50 -0.49 -16.59 11.19
C GLU A 50 -1.47 -15.98 12.20
N TRP A 51 -2.34 -16.81 12.77
CA TRP A 51 -3.27 -16.37 13.80
C TRP A 51 -2.67 -16.52 15.20
N GLU A 52 -1.83 -17.53 15.41
CA GLU A 52 -1.17 -17.82 16.67
C GLU A 52 0.28 -17.36 16.63
N ARG A 53 0.69 -16.62 17.66
CA ARG A 53 2.09 -16.46 18.02
C ARG A 53 2.37 -17.33 19.24
N THR A 54 3.21 -18.33 19.08
CA THR A 54 3.54 -19.32 20.11
C THR A 54 4.37 -18.70 21.23
N TYR A 55 3.68 -18.08 22.20
CA TYR A 55 4.31 -17.53 23.40
C TYR A 55 4.36 -18.58 24.51
N ALA A 56 3.19 -18.92 25.08
CA ALA A 56 3.08 -19.77 26.27
C ALA A 56 2.39 -21.11 25.99
N TYR A 57 1.53 -21.15 24.98
CA TYR A 57 0.80 -22.32 24.54
C TYR A 57 1.07 -22.51 23.04
N ASP A 58 0.94 -23.76 22.61
CA ASP A 58 1.05 -24.20 21.23
C ASP A 58 -0.31 -24.79 20.90
N TRP A 59 -1.22 -23.92 20.45
CA TRP A 59 -2.61 -24.28 20.22
C TRP A 59 -2.74 -25.28 19.09
N GLU A 60 -1.84 -25.25 18.09
CA GLU A 60 -1.78 -26.27 17.03
C GLU A 60 -1.67 -27.68 17.62
N LYS A 61 -0.79 -27.88 18.61
CA LYS A 61 -0.62 -29.20 19.27
C LYS A 61 -1.73 -29.57 20.24
N LEU A 62 -2.42 -28.58 20.78
CA LEU A 62 -3.47 -28.76 21.78
C LEU A 62 -4.87 -28.72 21.16
N TRP A 63 -4.98 -28.55 19.84
CA TRP A 63 -6.26 -28.42 19.16
C TRP A 63 -7.03 -29.73 19.23
N GLU A 64 -8.28 -29.66 19.69
CA GLU A 64 -9.16 -30.82 19.77
C GLU A 64 -10.05 -30.87 18.52
N GLU A 65 -10.13 -32.04 17.88
CA GLU A 65 -10.97 -32.25 16.69
C GLU A 65 -12.48 -32.03 16.96
N ASP A 66 -12.90 -32.10 18.22
CA ASP A 66 -14.31 -31.88 18.62
C ASP A 66 -14.70 -30.39 18.65
N TRP A 67 -13.75 -29.46 18.44
CA TRP A 67 -14.03 -28.04 18.42
C TRP A 67 -14.75 -27.61 17.14
N LYS A 68 -15.46 -26.49 17.20
CA LYS A 68 -16.32 -26.02 16.10
C LYS A 68 -15.55 -25.68 14.82
N TYR A 69 -14.31 -25.25 14.96
CA TYR A 69 -13.47 -24.74 13.88
C TYR A 69 -12.18 -25.54 13.84
N ASP A 70 -11.67 -25.77 12.64
CA ASP A 70 -10.32 -26.31 12.48
C ASP A 70 -9.29 -25.22 12.86
N TYR A 71 -8.09 -25.64 13.27
CA TYR A 71 -7.04 -24.70 13.66
C TYR A 71 -6.67 -23.77 12.50
N GLU A 72 -6.62 -24.33 11.30
CA GLU A 72 -6.27 -23.64 10.06
C GLU A 72 -7.33 -22.63 9.62
N ASP A 73 -8.60 -22.80 10.02
CA ASP A 73 -9.67 -21.85 9.71
C ASP A 73 -9.45 -20.48 10.36
N LEU A 74 -8.61 -20.41 11.39
CA LEU A 74 -8.28 -19.17 12.07
C LEU A 74 -7.14 -18.41 11.39
N CYS A 75 -6.33 -19.07 10.55
CA CYS A 75 -5.29 -18.41 9.78
C CYS A 75 -5.91 -17.38 8.84
N PRO A 76 -5.54 -16.09 8.94
CA PRO A 76 -6.11 -15.08 8.07
C PRO A 76 -5.63 -15.32 6.63
N ALA A 77 -6.54 -15.17 5.67
CA ALA A 77 -6.17 -15.04 4.27
C ALA A 77 -5.47 -13.70 4.02
N PRO A 78 -4.75 -13.53 2.89
CA PRO A 78 -4.33 -12.22 2.44
C PRO A 78 -5.55 -11.30 2.30
N ALA A 79 -5.34 -10.00 2.50
CA ALA A 79 -6.39 -9.02 2.23
C ALA A 79 -6.76 -9.03 0.75
N ASP A 80 -7.98 -8.64 0.37
CA ASP A 80 -8.36 -8.45 -1.03
C ASP A 80 -7.64 -7.24 -1.67
N GLY A 81 -7.16 -6.30 -0.85
CA GLY A 81 -6.44 -5.13 -1.34
C GLY A 81 -5.86 -4.23 -0.26
N ILE A 82 -5.00 -3.33 -0.72
CA ILE A 82 -4.25 -2.40 0.14
C ILE A 82 -4.66 -0.98 -0.22
N ARG A 83 -5.14 -0.23 0.77
CA ARG A 83 -5.22 1.22 0.70
C ARG A 83 -3.85 1.83 0.99
N VAL A 84 -3.45 2.76 0.13
CA VAL A 84 -2.28 3.61 0.33
C VAL A 84 -2.72 5.06 0.44
N GLN A 85 -2.27 5.74 1.49
CA GLN A 85 -2.31 7.20 1.60
C GLN A 85 -0.88 7.73 1.56
N VAL A 86 -0.61 8.65 0.64
CA VAL A 86 0.67 9.37 0.54
C VAL A 86 0.43 10.81 0.98
N TYR A 87 1.07 11.20 2.08
CA TYR A 87 1.06 12.57 2.59
C TYR A 87 2.31 13.29 2.11
N THR A 88 2.10 14.35 1.35
CA THR A 88 3.18 15.15 0.76
C THR A 88 3.48 16.37 1.64
N SER A 89 4.70 16.88 1.55
CA SER A 89 5.16 18.01 2.38
C SER A 89 4.44 19.33 2.14
N ASP A 90 3.75 19.48 1.01
CA ASP A 90 2.86 20.60 0.69
C ASP A 90 1.44 20.43 1.27
N GLY A 91 1.20 19.37 2.02
CA GLY A 91 -0.08 19.07 2.67
C GLY A 91 -1.11 18.42 1.75
N GLN A 92 -0.72 18.03 0.53
CA GLN A 92 -1.59 17.21 -0.31
C GLN A 92 -1.62 15.75 0.18
N ARG A 93 -2.71 15.07 -0.17
CA ARG A 93 -2.90 13.65 0.09
C ARG A 93 -3.28 12.95 -1.20
N ILE A 94 -2.54 11.91 -1.54
CA ILE A 94 -2.82 11.05 -2.68
C ILE A 94 -3.28 9.70 -2.14
N GLU A 95 -4.48 9.29 -2.57
CA GLU A 95 -5.10 8.03 -2.18
C GLU A 95 -5.02 7.04 -3.33
N SER A 96 -4.68 5.79 -3.06
CA SER A 96 -4.64 4.71 -4.06
C SER A 96 -5.09 3.38 -3.46
N ASN A 97 -5.70 2.53 -4.29
CA ASN A 97 -6.00 1.15 -3.96
C ASN A 97 -5.14 0.24 -4.83
N LEU A 98 -4.47 -0.71 -4.19
CA LEU A 98 -3.64 -1.70 -4.85
C LEU A 98 -4.19 -3.11 -4.58
N PRO A 99 -3.88 -4.08 -5.45
CA PRO A 99 -3.99 -5.50 -5.14
C PRO A 99 -3.21 -5.88 -3.87
N ASP A 100 -3.46 -7.09 -3.38
CA ASP A 100 -2.84 -7.69 -2.21
C ASP A 100 -1.34 -7.95 -2.38
N GLU A 101 -0.86 -8.10 -3.61
CA GLU A 101 0.57 -8.21 -3.93
C GLU A 101 1.27 -6.85 -4.03
N GLY A 102 0.50 -5.76 -3.98
CA GLY A 102 0.96 -4.39 -4.12
C GLY A 102 0.91 -3.90 -5.56
N GLY A 103 1.81 -2.97 -5.90
CA GLY A 103 1.84 -2.35 -7.21
C GLY A 103 2.37 -0.93 -7.21
N ARG A 104 2.17 -0.24 -8.33
CA ARG A 104 2.76 1.07 -8.57
C ARG A 104 2.01 2.16 -7.80
N ILE A 105 2.77 2.93 -7.01
CA ILE A 105 2.25 4.10 -6.29
C ILE A 105 2.60 5.37 -7.06
N ALA A 106 1.60 6.21 -7.29
CA ALA A 106 1.80 7.56 -7.81
C ALA A 106 2.31 8.47 -6.68
N MET A 107 3.58 8.85 -6.74
CA MET A 107 4.19 9.72 -5.75
C MET A 107 5.16 10.70 -6.45
N PRO A 108 5.04 12.02 -6.20
CA PRO A 108 5.99 12.98 -6.74
C PRO A 108 7.36 12.80 -6.08
N GLU A 109 8.41 13.36 -6.68
CA GLU A 109 9.72 13.39 -6.05
C GLU A 109 9.67 14.23 -4.77
N GLY A 110 10.22 13.69 -3.67
CA GLY A 110 10.24 14.37 -2.38
C GLY A 110 10.23 13.42 -1.19
N THR A 111 10.09 14.00 0.00
CA THR A 111 9.89 13.28 1.26
C THR A 111 8.40 13.23 1.56
N HIS A 112 7.91 12.01 1.81
CA HIS A 112 6.49 11.73 2.02
C HIS A 112 6.33 10.78 3.20
N GLU A 113 5.17 10.86 3.83
CA GLU A 113 4.73 9.88 4.83
C GLU A 113 3.68 8.98 4.20
N LEU A 114 3.76 7.68 4.46
CA LEU A 114 2.90 6.68 3.86
C LEU A 114 2.13 5.93 4.93
N LEU A 115 0.83 5.76 4.71
CA LEU A 115 -0.04 4.92 5.52
C LEU A 115 -0.62 3.82 4.65
N PHE A 116 -0.43 2.57 5.08
CA PHE A 116 -0.96 1.37 4.44
C PHE A 116 -1.98 0.71 5.35
N TYR A 117 -3.11 0.29 4.79
CA TYR A 117 -4.09 -0.53 5.52
C TYR A 117 -4.97 -1.32 4.56
N ASN A 118 -5.48 -2.45 5.03
CA ASN A 118 -6.43 -3.29 4.31
C ASN A 118 -7.69 -2.49 3.99
N ASN A 119 -8.18 -2.54 2.75
CA ASN A 119 -9.36 -1.78 2.34
C ASN A 119 -10.66 -2.60 2.35
N ASP A 120 -10.57 -3.84 2.82
CA ASP A 120 -11.55 -4.92 2.86
C ASP A 120 -11.84 -5.38 4.30
N THR A 121 -11.95 -4.45 5.23
CA THR A 121 -12.23 -4.75 6.64
C THR A 121 -13.72 -4.68 6.96
N GLU A 122 -14.27 -5.69 7.64
CA GLU A 122 -15.71 -5.71 7.99
C GLU A 122 -16.08 -4.78 9.16
N TYR A 123 -15.24 -4.76 10.20
CA TYR A 123 -15.57 -4.09 11.47
C TYR A 123 -14.62 -2.94 11.84
N ILE A 124 -13.52 -2.79 11.10
CA ILE A 124 -12.53 -1.73 11.33
C ILE A 124 -12.96 -0.49 10.55
N VAL A 125 -12.98 0.65 11.24
CA VAL A 125 -13.28 1.97 10.69
C VAL A 125 -12.06 2.85 10.88
N PHE A 126 -11.61 3.43 9.77
CA PHE A 126 -10.51 4.38 9.75
C PHE A 126 -11.06 5.81 9.78
N ASP A 127 -10.56 6.62 10.71
CA ASP A 127 -10.90 8.04 10.83
C ASP A 127 -9.62 8.89 10.98
N GLY A 128 -9.73 10.20 10.77
CA GLY A 128 -8.59 11.12 10.89
C GLY A 128 -7.51 10.91 9.83
N VAL A 129 -7.79 10.19 8.74
CA VAL A 129 -6.83 9.91 7.64
C VAL A 129 -6.48 11.13 6.78
N ALA A 130 -6.86 12.34 7.20
CA ALA A 130 -6.49 13.60 6.55
C ALA A 130 -5.02 13.96 6.80
N ALA A 131 -4.48 13.57 7.94
CA ALA A 131 -3.07 13.68 8.28
C ALA A 131 -2.58 12.35 8.85
N SER A 132 -1.30 12.05 8.61
CA SER A 132 -0.63 10.85 9.11
C SER A 132 -0.73 10.72 10.63
N GLU A 133 -0.50 11.83 11.35
CA GLU A 133 -0.47 11.86 12.83
C GLU A 133 -1.84 11.63 13.48
N SER A 134 -2.93 11.86 12.74
CA SER A 134 -4.30 11.74 13.26
C SER A 134 -5.02 10.47 12.83
N ALA A 135 -4.40 9.63 12.01
CA ALA A 135 -5.02 8.41 11.52
C ALA A 135 -5.29 7.44 12.69
N THR A 136 -6.55 7.00 12.80
CA THR A 136 -6.98 6.05 13.83
C THR A 136 -7.75 4.92 13.19
N ALA A 137 -7.62 3.72 13.76
CA ALA A 137 -8.41 2.54 13.42
C ALA A 137 -9.21 2.13 14.66
N THR A 138 -10.52 2.03 14.52
CA THR A 138 -11.43 1.64 15.62
C THR A 138 -12.36 0.54 15.15
N THR A 139 -12.79 -0.33 16.05
CA THR A 139 -13.90 -1.24 15.74
C THR A 139 -15.21 -0.55 16.02
N ARG A 140 -16.24 -0.80 15.20
CA ARG A 140 -17.59 -0.35 15.55
C ARG A 140 -17.99 -1.03 16.85
N GLY A 141 -18.26 -0.24 17.89
CA GLY A 141 -18.64 -0.77 19.19
C GLY A 141 -19.92 -1.60 19.08
N VAL A 142 -19.80 -2.91 19.33
CA VAL A 142 -20.95 -3.73 19.68
C VAL A 142 -21.32 -3.34 21.11
N THR A 143 -22.31 -2.46 21.27
CA THR A 143 -22.86 -2.17 22.60
C THR A 143 -23.34 -3.47 23.23
N ARG A 144 -22.97 -3.72 24.50
CA ARG A 144 -23.35 -4.92 25.28
C ARG A 144 -24.86 -5.23 25.28
N SER A 145 -25.70 -4.26 24.88
CA SER A 145 -27.14 -4.41 24.68
C SER A 145 -27.55 -5.32 23.52
N SER A 146 -26.64 -5.70 22.61
CA SER A 146 -26.90 -6.67 21.54
C SER A 146 -26.41 -8.08 21.85
N PHE A 147 -25.75 -8.30 23.00
CA PHE A 147 -25.48 -9.65 23.48
C PHE A 147 -26.77 -10.22 24.06
N HIS A 148 -27.24 -11.34 23.52
CA HIS A 148 -28.31 -12.11 24.15
C HIS A 148 -27.84 -12.64 25.52
N GLU A 149 -28.83 -12.94 26.36
CA GLU A 149 -28.71 -13.41 27.74
C GLU A 149 -27.57 -14.41 27.95
N LEU A 150 -26.74 -14.18 28.98
CA LEU A 150 -25.66 -15.09 29.39
C LEU A 150 -26.19 -16.53 29.50
N HIS A 151 -25.41 -17.49 29.00
CA HIS A 151 -25.76 -18.90 29.17
C HIS A 151 -25.71 -19.27 30.66
N ALA A 152 -26.63 -20.15 31.09
CA ALA A 152 -26.73 -20.55 32.49
C ALA A 152 -25.40 -21.16 32.97
N GLY A 153 -24.72 -20.46 33.89
CA GLY A 153 -23.46 -20.91 34.50
C GLY A 153 -22.27 -19.97 34.29
N GLU A 154 -22.37 -18.96 33.44
CA GLU A 154 -21.32 -17.94 33.29
C GLU A 154 -21.41 -16.91 34.42
N LEU A 155 -20.34 -16.81 35.22
CA LEU A 155 -20.24 -15.80 36.29
C LEU A 155 -19.88 -14.43 35.68
N PRO A 156 -20.41 -13.33 36.25
CA PRO A 156 -20.19 -11.97 35.75
C PRO A 156 -18.75 -11.47 35.87
#